data_AF-A0A2V6YBZ3-F1
#
_entry.id   AF-A0A2V6YBZ3-F1
#
_cell.length_a   1.000
_cell.length_b   1.000
_cell.length_c   1.000
_cell.angle_alpha   90.00
_cell.angle_beta   90.00
_cell.angle_gamma   90.00
#
_symmetry.space_group_name_H-M   'P 1'
#
loop_
_entity.id
_entity.type
_entity.pdbx_description
1 polymer ?
#
loop_
_entity_poly.entity_id
_entity_poly.type
_entity_poly.pdbx_seq_one_letter_code
_entity_poly.pdbx_strand_id
1 'polypeptide(L)'
;MIRRELVAVLLVMAVARSIPVQAAGIDAESYRAAAAAGARGVVAGRIYEERKRPQAADHPLAGTAVVVFPKSADVLRKLEDIKSGARNSADGYRAAGPSILAVRRAYEKELWDSGAVDLVKSTTVDADGRFVVADLPAGDWLLIATHSVKIDKHAAAGSAKQRGVYSPKTHLTGFQRVTVWLREVTVANGQSENLELTDRGAWFSGVVEERAPDAGR
;
A
#
# COMPACT_ATOMS: atom_id res chain seq x y z
N MET A 1 36.89 -21.74 22.46
CA MET A 1 36.98 -20.76 21.35
C MET A 1 36.60 -21.46 20.06
N ILE A 2 35.40 -21.24 19.49
CA ILE A 2 35.07 -21.42 18.06
C ILE A 2 33.79 -20.61 17.77
N ARG A 3 33.73 -20.10 16.54
CA ARG A 3 33.12 -18.87 16.01
C ARG A 3 31.59 -18.81 16.04
N ARG A 4 31.09 -17.59 16.31
CA ARG A 4 29.75 -17.12 15.95
C ARG A 4 29.66 -17.02 14.42
N GLU A 5 28.90 -17.90 13.78
CA GLU A 5 28.57 -17.77 12.37
C GLU A 5 27.46 -16.72 12.21
N LEU A 6 27.83 -15.61 11.57
CA LEU A 6 26.94 -14.53 11.13
C LEU A 6 26.02 -15.09 10.02
N VAL A 7 24.72 -15.20 10.30
CA VAL A 7 23.74 -15.42 9.23
C VAL A 7 23.53 -14.09 8.52
N ALA A 8 24.15 -13.95 7.35
CA ALA A 8 23.93 -12.84 6.43
C ALA A 8 22.56 -13.02 5.76
N VAL A 9 21.59 -12.20 6.15
CA VAL A 9 20.31 -12.07 5.44
C VAL A 9 20.58 -11.28 4.16
N LEU A 10 20.54 -11.97 3.01
CA LEU A 10 20.72 -11.35 1.70
C LEU A 10 19.38 -10.83 1.20
N LEU A 11 19.18 -9.50 1.25
CA LEU A 11 18.04 -8.81 0.69
C LEU A 11 18.18 -8.80 -0.85
N VAL A 12 17.41 -9.62 -1.57
CA VAL A 12 17.40 -9.56 -3.03
C VAL A 12 16.62 -8.32 -3.48
N MET A 13 17.37 -7.35 -4.02
CA MET A 13 16.83 -6.21 -4.75
C MET A 13 16.11 -6.71 -6.00
N ALA A 14 14.77 -6.70 -5.96
CA ALA A 14 13.99 -6.76 -7.19
C ALA A 14 14.43 -5.60 -8.08
N VAL A 15 14.82 -5.90 -9.33
CA VAL A 15 15.03 -4.87 -10.35
C VAL A 15 13.68 -4.20 -10.57
N ALA A 16 13.43 -3.13 -9.81
CA ALA A 16 12.32 -2.26 -10.04
C ALA A 16 12.54 -1.66 -11.42
N ARG A 17 11.75 -2.09 -12.42
CA ARG A 17 11.46 -1.19 -13.53
C ARG A 17 11.04 0.11 -12.88
N SER A 18 11.83 1.17 -13.03
CA SER A 18 11.48 2.49 -12.53
C SER A 18 10.12 2.80 -13.13
N ILE A 19 9.07 2.81 -12.30
CA ILE A 19 7.76 3.25 -12.74
C ILE A 19 7.89 4.76 -12.73
N PRO A 20 7.95 5.43 -13.90
CA PRO A 20 8.22 6.86 -13.91
C PRO A 20 6.95 7.56 -13.45
N VAL A 21 6.83 7.84 -12.15
CA VAL A 21 5.72 8.62 -11.60
C VAL A 21 6.16 10.07 -11.65
N GLN A 22 5.41 10.91 -12.35
CA GLN A 22 5.63 12.35 -12.31
C GLN A 22 4.66 12.99 -11.32
N ALA A 23 5.16 13.88 -10.47
CA ALA A 23 4.34 14.89 -9.79
C ALA A 23 4.08 16.11 -10.67
N ALA A 24 4.45 16.04 -11.96
CA ALA A 24 4.17 17.08 -12.93
C ALA A 24 2.66 17.42 -12.89
N GLY A 25 2.35 18.69 -12.62
CA GLY A 25 0.98 19.18 -12.48
C GLY A 25 0.45 19.30 -11.05
N ILE A 26 1.22 18.94 -10.02
CA ILE A 26 0.86 19.28 -8.63
C ILE A 26 1.25 20.72 -8.34
N ASP A 27 0.25 21.57 -8.12
CA ASP A 27 0.46 22.93 -7.64
C ASP A 27 0.67 22.91 -6.11
N ALA A 28 1.87 22.54 -5.67
CA ALA A 28 2.24 22.54 -4.26
C ALA A 28 2.17 23.95 -3.62
N GLU A 29 2.27 25.01 -4.41
CA GLU A 29 2.14 26.38 -3.94
C GLU A 29 0.71 26.69 -3.51
N SER A 30 -0.30 26.20 -4.24
CA SER A 30 -1.72 26.34 -3.84
C SER A 30 -2.02 25.74 -2.46
N TYR A 31 -1.51 24.53 -2.16
CA TYR A 31 -1.67 23.92 -0.84
C TYR A 31 -0.97 24.73 0.25
N ARG A 32 0.22 25.26 -0.03
CA ARG A 32 0.96 26.09 0.92
C ARG A 32 0.29 27.44 1.15
N ALA A 33 -0.27 28.06 0.11
CA ALA A 33 -1.07 29.26 0.21
C ALA A 33 -2.34 29.02 1.05
N ALA A 34 -3.04 27.92 0.82
CA ALA A 34 -4.18 27.50 1.65
C ALA A 34 -3.76 27.31 3.12
N ALA A 35 -2.65 26.62 3.36
CA ALA A 35 -2.09 26.40 4.69
C ALA A 35 -1.75 27.72 5.41
N ALA A 36 -1.15 28.68 4.69
CA ALA A 36 -0.78 29.99 5.20
C ALA A 36 -2.01 30.87 5.49
N ALA A 37 -3.08 30.73 4.71
CA ALA A 37 -4.37 31.37 4.95
C ALA A 37 -5.17 30.71 6.09
N GLY A 38 -4.64 29.66 6.73
CA GLY A 38 -5.35 28.89 7.76
C GLY A 38 -6.47 28.02 7.19
N ALA A 39 -6.59 27.90 5.87
CA ALA A 39 -7.59 27.07 5.21
C ALA A 39 -7.19 25.59 5.32
N ARG A 40 -7.67 24.94 6.38
CA ARG A 40 -7.37 23.55 6.71
C ARG A 40 -8.64 22.78 7.03
N GLY A 41 -8.61 21.49 6.79
CA GLY A 41 -9.65 20.56 7.19
C GLY A 41 -9.10 19.26 7.75
N VAL A 42 -10.01 18.32 8.00
CA VAL A 42 -9.71 17.02 8.60
C VAL A 42 -10.28 15.93 7.71
N VAL A 43 -9.54 14.84 7.53
CA VAL A 43 -10.07 13.60 6.96
C VAL A 43 -10.02 12.55 8.07
N ALA A 44 -11.19 12.08 8.48
CA ALA A 44 -11.34 11.03 9.47
C ALA A 44 -12.08 9.84 8.86
N GLY A 45 -12.04 8.70 9.52
CA GLY A 45 -12.82 7.58 9.05
C GLY A 45 -12.64 6.31 9.85
N ARG A 46 -13.28 5.25 9.35
CA ARG A 46 -13.21 3.89 9.88
C ARG A 46 -12.80 2.90 8.81
N ILE A 47 -11.99 1.92 9.21
CA ILE A 47 -11.58 0.77 8.39
C ILE A 47 -11.91 -0.52 9.15
N TYR A 48 -12.75 -1.36 8.57
CA TYR A 48 -13.24 -2.57 9.22
C TYR A 48 -13.69 -3.64 8.21
N GLU A 49 -13.72 -4.90 8.65
CA GLU A 49 -14.48 -5.95 7.99
C GLU A 49 -15.93 -5.89 8.48
N GLU A 50 -16.87 -5.90 7.54
CA GLU A 50 -18.29 -5.89 7.89
C GLU A 50 -18.69 -7.14 8.68
N ARG A 51 -19.58 -6.94 9.65
CA ARG A 51 -20.19 -8.03 10.42
C ARG A 51 -20.75 -9.13 9.51
N LYS A 52 -20.38 -10.38 9.80
CA LYS A 52 -20.87 -11.56 9.05
C LYS A 52 -22.31 -11.96 9.41
N ARG A 53 -22.80 -11.49 10.56
CA ARG A 53 -24.16 -11.75 11.06
C ARG A 53 -24.77 -10.42 11.51
N PRO A 54 -26.10 -10.22 11.40
CA PRO A 54 -26.73 -8.96 11.76
C PRO A 54 -26.44 -8.49 13.20
N GLN A 55 -26.34 -9.42 14.15
CA GLN A 55 -26.11 -9.10 15.56
C GLN A 55 -24.63 -9.02 15.97
N ALA A 56 -23.70 -9.32 15.05
CA ALA A 56 -22.28 -9.22 15.35
C ALA A 56 -21.81 -7.76 15.18
N ALA A 57 -20.77 -7.38 15.92
CA ALA A 57 -20.05 -6.14 15.67
C ALA A 57 -19.21 -6.26 14.39
N ASP A 58 -18.98 -5.13 13.75
CA ASP A 58 -17.95 -5.02 12.72
C ASP A 58 -16.57 -5.29 13.32
N HIS A 59 -15.65 -5.79 12.52
CA HIS A 59 -14.29 -6.11 12.96
C HIS A 59 -13.30 -5.02 12.55
N PRO A 60 -12.77 -4.23 13.49
CA PRO A 60 -11.75 -3.23 13.19
C PRO A 60 -10.52 -3.80 12.48
N LEU A 61 -10.04 -3.11 11.44
CA LEU A 61 -8.77 -3.42 10.77
C LEU A 61 -7.64 -2.54 11.32
N ALA A 62 -7.35 -2.71 12.61
CA ALA A 62 -6.29 -2.01 13.32
C ALA A 62 -4.92 -2.24 12.67
N GLY A 63 -4.03 -1.25 12.74
CA GLY A 63 -2.70 -1.33 12.14
C GLY A 63 -2.68 -1.08 10.63
N THR A 64 -3.83 -0.82 9.99
CA THR A 64 -3.89 -0.39 8.59
C THR A 64 -3.15 0.94 8.43
N ALA A 65 -2.21 1.01 7.49
CA ALA A 65 -1.48 2.24 7.19
C ALA A 65 -2.33 3.13 6.27
N VAL A 66 -2.55 4.38 6.65
CA VAL A 66 -3.24 5.39 5.86
C VAL A 66 -2.24 6.45 5.44
N VAL A 67 -2.12 6.68 4.14
CA VAL A 67 -1.27 7.74 3.58
C VAL A 67 -2.14 8.65 2.71
N VAL A 68 -1.94 9.95 2.85
CA VAL A 68 -2.65 11.00 2.12
C VAL A 68 -1.62 11.92 1.49
N PHE A 69 -1.79 12.20 0.20
CA PHE A 69 -0.93 13.10 -0.58
C PHE A 69 -1.75 13.85 -1.63
N PRO A 70 -1.23 14.94 -2.24
CA PRO A 70 -1.95 15.66 -3.28
C PRO A 70 -2.42 14.74 -4.40
N LYS A 71 -3.61 15.00 -4.93
CA LYS A 71 -4.18 14.20 -6.02
C LYS A 71 -3.37 14.39 -7.30
N SER A 72 -2.91 13.27 -7.87
CA SER A 72 -2.26 13.22 -9.18
C SER A 72 -3.07 12.34 -10.14
N ALA A 73 -3.50 12.92 -11.26
CA ALA A 73 -4.21 12.19 -12.32
C ALA A 73 -3.34 11.06 -12.91
N ASP A 74 -2.03 11.27 -13.02
CA ASP A 74 -1.10 10.26 -13.52
C ASP A 74 -0.95 9.09 -12.55
N VAL A 75 -0.89 9.35 -11.25
CA VAL A 75 -0.86 8.30 -10.23
C VAL A 75 -2.16 7.50 -10.28
N LEU A 76 -3.32 8.16 -10.31
CA LEU A 76 -4.63 7.50 -10.40
C LEU A 76 -4.72 6.61 -11.64
N ARG A 77 -4.35 7.14 -12.81
CA ARG A 77 -4.34 6.37 -14.07
C ARG A 77 -3.44 5.14 -13.98
N LYS A 78 -2.21 5.28 -13.48
CA LYS A 78 -1.28 4.15 -13.32
C LYS A 78 -1.83 3.08 -12.38
N LEU A 79 -2.45 3.49 -11.28
CA LEU A 79 -3.08 2.56 -10.33
C LEU A 79 -4.23 1.80 -11.01
N GLU A 80 -5.11 2.48 -11.75
CA GLU A 80 -6.19 1.84 -12.50
C GLU A 80 -5.67 0.92 -13.62
N ASP A 81 -4.62 1.31 -14.34
CA ASP A 81 -3.97 0.47 -15.36
C ASP A 81 -3.47 -0.85 -14.75
N ILE A 82 -2.81 -0.78 -13.59
CA ILE A 82 -2.34 -1.97 -12.85
C ILE A 82 -3.52 -2.84 -12.43
N LYS A 83 -4.58 -2.24 -11.86
CA LYS A 83 -5.78 -2.95 -11.42
C LYS A 83 -6.52 -3.62 -12.58
N SER A 84 -6.60 -2.96 -13.74
CA SER A 84 -7.16 -3.52 -14.96
C SER A 84 -6.33 -4.72 -15.44
N GLY A 85 -5.00 -4.56 -15.52
CA GLY A 85 -4.08 -5.64 -15.88
C GLY A 85 -4.16 -6.85 -14.95
N ALA A 86 -4.43 -6.63 -13.66
CA ALA A 86 -4.60 -7.69 -12.66
C ALA A 86 -5.74 -8.67 -12.99
N ARG A 87 -6.77 -8.23 -13.71
CA ARG A 87 -7.93 -9.05 -14.06
C ARG A 87 -7.68 -9.94 -15.29
N ASN A 88 -6.65 -9.64 -16.05
CA ASN A 88 -6.41 -10.26 -17.36
C ASN A 88 -5.59 -11.55 -17.26
N SER A 89 -4.84 -11.76 -16.18
CA SER A 89 -4.05 -12.98 -15.97
C SER A 89 -3.69 -13.22 -14.50
N ALA A 90 -3.37 -14.47 -14.17
CA ALA A 90 -2.90 -14.82 -12.83
C ALA A 90 -1.57 -14.14 -12.47
N ASP A 91 -0.66 -13.99 -13.43
CA ASP A 91 0.61 -13.29 -13.20
C ASP A 91 0.42 -11.77 -13.06
N GLY A 92 -0.51 -11.19 -13.82
CA GLY A 92 -0.95 -9.81 -13.64
C GLY A 92 -1.50 -9.60 -12.23
N TYR A 93 -2.35 -10.50 -11.74
CA TYR A 93 -2.89 -10.46 -10.38
C TYR A 93 -1.79 -10.52 -9.31
N ARG A 94 -0.82 -11.44 -9.44
CA ARG A 94 0.32 -11.57 -8.51
C ARG A 94 1.23 -10.34 -8.51
N ALA A 95 1.45 -9.73 -9.67
CA ALA A 95 2.29 -8.55 -9.82
C ALA A 95 1.62 -7.25 -9.33
N ALA A 96 0.29 -7.20 -9.32
CA ALA A 96 -0.46 -5.96 -9.06
C ALA A 96 -0.25 -5.40 -7.65
N GLY A 97 -0.32 -6.23 -6.61
CA GLY A 97 -0.11 -5.80 -5.22
C GLY A 97 1.24 -5.09 -5.01
N PRO A 98 2.38 -5.74 -5.33
CA PRO A 98 3.69 -5.09 -5.30
C PRO A 98 3.77 -3.82 -6.16
N SER A 99 3.16 -3.82 -7.35
CA SER A 99 3.21 -2.69 -8.27
C SER A 99 2.43 -1.48 -7.75
N ILE A 100 1.26 -1.67 -7.14
CA ILE A 100 0.48 -0.61 -6.48
C ILE A 100 1.30 0.05 -5.37
N LEU A 101 1.94 -0.76 -4.51
CA LEU A 101 2.79 -0.24 -3.44
C LEU A 101 4.03 0.48 -3.98
N ALA A 102 4.59 0.01 -5.10
CA ALA A 102 5.71 0.67 -5.77
C ALA A 102 5.30 2.02 -6.35
N VAL A 103 4.15 2.14 -7.01
CA VAL A 103 3.61 3.43 -7.51
C VAL A 103 3.43 4.42 -6.37
N ARG A 104 2.82 3.99 -5.26
CA ARG A 104 2.63 4.84 -4.07
C ARG A 104 3.97 5.38 -3.54
N ARG A 105 4.94 4.48 -3.32
CA ARG A 105 6.28 4.86 -2.81
C ARG A 105 7.05 5.74 -3.77
N ALA A 106 6.92 5.49 -5.08
CA ALA A 106 7.55 6.32 -6.10
C ALA A 106 6.96 7.74 -6.09
N TYR A 107 5.64 7.88 -5.90
CA TYR A 107 5.01 9.18 -5.79
C TYR A 107 5.41 9.93 -4.51
N GLU A 108 5.42 9.23 -3.38
CA GLU A 108 5.91 9.79 -2.11
C GLU A 108 7.35 10.28 -2.23
N LYS A 109 8.22 9.50 -2.89
CA LYS A 109 9.60 9.91 -3.18
C LYS A 109 9.66 11.14 -4.08
N GLU A 110 8.83 11.22 -5.11
CA GLU A 110 8.80 12.39 -6.00
C GLU A 110 8.36 13.66 -5.26
N LEU A 111 7.38 13.56 -4.35
CA LEU A 111 6.99 14.67 -3.48
C LEU A 111 8.14 15.07 -2.54
N TRP A 112 8.91 14.10 -2.08
CA TRP A 112 10.13 14.38 -1.31
C TRP A 112 11.17 15.13 -2.14
N ASP A 113 11.50 14.62 -3.33
CA ASP A 113 12.54 15.19 -4.19
C ASP A 113 12.18 16.59 -4.71
N SER A 114 10.88 16.88 -4.88
CA SER A 114 10.36 18.19 -5.27
C SER A 114 10.20 19.18 -4.09
N GLY A 115 10.50 18.76 -2.85
CA GLY A 115 10.38 19.60 -1.67
C GLY A 115 8.95 19.83 -1.17
N ALA A 116 8.01 18.97 -1.58
CA ALA A 116 6.61 18.94 -1.15
C ALA A 116 6.32 17.83 -0.12
N VAL A 117 7.34 17.38 0.62
CA VAL A 117 7.25 16.34 1.65
C VAL A 117 6.25 16.69 2.76
N ASP A 118 6.08 17.97 3.06
CA ASP A 118 5.13 18.46 4.05
C ASP A 118 3.67 18.14 3.69
N LEU A 119 3.40 17.88 2.41
CA LEU A 119 2.12 17.43 1.87
C LEU A 119 1.96 15.91 1.90
N VAL A 120 2.91 15.13 2.42
CA VAL A 120 2.71 13.71 2.66
C VAL A 120 2.31 13.52 4.12
N LYS A 121 1.05 13.14 4.36
CA LYS A 121 0.56 12.81 5.70
C LYS A 121 0.34 11.31 5.83
N SER A 122 0.74 10.74 6.96
CA SER A 122 0.48 9.34 7.26
C SER A 122 -0.04 9.18 8.68
N THR A 123 -0.87 8.17 8.86
CA THR A 123 -1.38 7.73 10.15
C THR A 123 -1.62 6.23 10.12
N THR A 124 -1.90 5.65 11.28
CA THR A 124 -2.24 4.23 11.41
C THR A 124 -3.61 4.12 12.05
N VAL A 125 -4.40 3.17 11.57
CA VAL A 125 -5.72 2.86 12.14
C VAL A 125 -5.57 2.28 13.55
N ASP A 126 -6.33 2.81 14.49
CA ASP A 126 -6.33 2.39 15.89
C ASP A 126 -7.07 1.06 16.12
N ALA A 127 -7.11 0.62 17.38
CA ALA A 127 -7.77 -0.62 17.79
C ALA A 127 -9.29 -0.64 17.54
N ASP A 128 -9.95 0.52 17.48
CA ASP A 128 -11.37 0.65 17.19
C ASP A 128 -11.66 0.76 15.68
N GLY A 129 -10.59 0.73 14.86
CA GLY A 129 -10.70 0.81 13.41
C GLY A 129 -10.78 2.25 12.93
N ARG A 130 -10.47 3.25 13.76
CA ARG A 130 -10.55 4.66 13.40
C ARG A 130 -9.20 5.23 12.99
N PHE A 131 -9.25 6.26 12.15
CA PHE A 131 -8.11 7.09 11.83
C PHE A 131 -8.52 8.56 11.73
N VAL A 132 -7.56 9.45 11.96
CA VAL A 132 -7.70 10.89 11.76
C VAL A 132 -6.43 11.42 11.10
N VAL A 133 -6.60 12.18 10.03
CA VAL A 133 -5.57 12.98 9.37
C VAL A 133 -6.01 14.44 9.47
N ALA A 134 -5.42 15.14 10.44
CA ALA A 134 -5.73 16.53 10.72
C ALA A 134 -4.83 17.49 9.92
N ASP A 135 -5.18 18.78 9.97
CA ASP A 135 -4.40 19.89 9.47
C ASP A 135 -4.06 19.82 7.98
N LEU A 136 -4.91 19.18 7.18
CA LEU A 136 -4.75 19.10 5.73
C LEU A 136 -5.12 20.45 5.10
N PRO A 137 -4.21 21.10 4.36
CA PRO A 137 -4.57 22.29 3.60
C PRO A 137 -5.72 22.02 2.63
N ALA A 138 -6.56 23.03 2.41
CA ALA A 138 -7.65 22.93 1.44
C ALA A 138 -7.11 22.59 0.04
N GLY A 139 -7.78 21.66 -0.65
CA GLY A 139 -7.35 21.14 -1.96
C GLY A 139 -7.81 19.70 -2.18
N ASP A 140 -7.35 19.11 -3.29
CA ASP A 140 -7.73 17.75 -3.70
C ASP A 140 -6.67 16.72 -3.30
N TRP A 141 -7.08 15.77 -2.48
CA TRP A 141 -6.20 14.76 -1.90
C TRP A 141 -6.51 13.37 -2.44
N LEU A 142 -5.48 12.54 -2.46
CA LEU A 142 -5.59 11.11 -2.71
C LEU A 142 -5.20 10.36 -1.44
N LEU A 143 -6.14 9.59 -0.90
CA LEU A 143 -5.97 8.73 0.25
C LEU A 143 -5.78 7.28 -0.21
N ILE A 144 -4.71 6.65 0.28
CA ILE A 144 -4.44 5.23 0.12
C ILE A 144 -4.32 4.59 1.50
N ALA A 145 -5.27 3.71 1.82
CA ALA A 145 -5.16 2.84 2.99
C ALA A 145 -4.66 1.45 2.56
N THR A 146 -3.72 0.87 3.29
CA THR A 146 -3.14 -0.45 3.01
C THR A 146 -3.13 -1.31 4.25
N HIS A 147 -3.88 -2.39 4.21
CA HIS A 147 -3.90 -3.41 5.25
C HIS A 147 -3.20 -4.67 4.73
N SER A 148 -2.21 -5.16 5.49
CA SER A 148 -1.41 -6.32 5.11
C SER A 148 -1.42 -7.35 6.23
N VAL A 149 -1.86 -8.57 5.91
CA VAL A 149 -1.84 -9.70 6.86
C VAL A 149 -0.83 -10.73 6.36
N LYS A 150 0.16 -11.07 7.18
CA LYS A 150 1.12 -12.14 6.86
C LYS A 150 0.48 -13.51 7.07
N ILE A 151 0.69 -14.39 6.10
CA ILE A 151 0.28 -15.80 6.16
C ILE A 151 1.54 -16.63 5.90
N ASP A 152 2.00 -17.33 6.92
CA ASP A 152 3.13 -18.24 6.79
C ASP A 152 2.69 -19.54 6.12
N LYS A 153 3.50 -20.04 5.19
CA LYS A 153 3.28 -21.35 4.57
C LYS A 153 4.36 -22.30 5.05
N HIS A 154 3.98 -23.28 5.88
CA HIS A 154 4.88 -24.40 6.16
C HIS A 154 5.14 -25.14 4.85
N ALA A 155 6.40 -25.20 4.42
CA ALA A 155 6.79 -25.93 3.22
C ALA A 155 6.40 -27.41 3.38
N ALA A 156 5.46 -27.89 2.55
CA ALA A 156 5.23 -29.32 2.43
C ALA A 156 6.52 -29.95 1.89
N ALA A 157 7.06 -30.96 2.59
CA ALA A 157 8.27 -31.66 2.19
C ALA A 157 8.15 -32.16 0.74
N GLY A 158 8.86 -31.51 -0.19
CA GLY A 158 8.81 -31.83 -1.61
C GLY A 158 9.38 -33.22 -1.90
N SER A 159 8.64 -34.05 -2.65
CA SER A 159 9.06 -35.38 -3.06
C SER A 159 10.32 -35.35 -3.95
N ALA A 160 11.32 -36.13 -3.56
CA ALA A 160 12.68 -36.14 -4.11
C ALA A 160 12.82 -36.79 -5.51
N LYS A 161 12.02 -36.39 -6.51
CA LYS A 161 12.06 -37.04 -7.83
C LYS A 161 11.90 -36.09 -9.02
N GLN A 162 12.89 -35.21 -9.23
CA GLN A 162 13.33 -34.75 -10.56
C GLN A 162 14.58 -33.88 -10.42
N ARG A 163 15.75 -34.53 -10.42
CA ARG A 163 17.06 -33.87 -10.61
C ARG A 163 17.33 -33.82 -12.11
N GLY A 164 17.31 -32.63 -12.69
CA GLY A 164 17.68 -32.40 -14.08
C GLY A 164 17.48 -30.93 -14.49
N VAL A 165 18.59 -30.29 -14.85
CA VAL A 165 18.75 -28.89 -15.32
C VAL A 165 18.65 -27.82 -14.21
N TYR A 166 19.78 -27.15 -13.95
CA TYR A 166 19.93 -26.07 -13.00
C TYR A 166 19.04 -24.89 -13.41
N SER A 167 17.90 -24.75 -12.76
CA SER A 167 17.15 -23.51 -12.64
C SER A 167 17.10 -23.21 -11.14
N PRO A 168 17.53 -22.04 -10.66
CA PRO A 168 17.26 -21.65 -9.28
C PRO A 168 15.74 -21.50 -9.13
N LYS A 169 15.06 -22.59 -8.77
CA LYS A 169 13.64 -22.56 -8.47
C LYS A 169 13.51 -21.89 -7.12
N THR A 170 12.85 -20.73 -7.10
CA THR A 170 12.44 -20.11 -5.83
C THR A 170 11.20 -20.83 -5.34
N HIS A 171 11.12 -21.11 -4.04
CA HIS A 171 9.93 -21.68 -3.43
C HIS A 171 9.22 -20.63 -2.56
N LEU A 172 7.88 -20.72 -2.52
CA LEU A 172 7.04 -19.85 -1.70
C LEU A 172 7.19 -20.21 -0.22
N THR A 173 7.70 -19.29 0.59
CA THR A 173 7.87 -19.45 2.04
C THR A 173 6.73 -18.81 2.84
N GLY A 174 6.00 -17.88 2.22
CA GLY A 174 4.84 -17.22 2.81
C GLY A 174 4.22 -16.25 1.83
N PHE A 175 3.15 -15.57 2.24
CA PHE A 175 2.62 -14.46 1.47
C PHE A 175 1.91 -13.46 2.40
N GLN A 176 1.84 -12.21 1.97
CA GLN A 176 1.01 -11.20 2.61
C GLN A 176 -0.24 -11.01 1.78
N ARG A 177 -1.42 -11.11 2.40
CA ARG A 177 -2.65 -10.63 1.79
C ARG A 177 -2.70 -9.12 1.95
N VAL A 178 -2.79 -8.40 0.85
CA VAL A 178 -2.82 -6.93 0.83
C VAL A 178 -4.20 -6.47 0.37
N THR A 179 -4.83 -5.63 1.18
CA THR A 179 -6.08 -4.94 0.86
C THR A 179 -5.78 -3.46 0.74
N VAL A 180 -6.23 -2.84 -0.35
CA VAL A 180 -5.99 -1.43 -0.65
C VAL A 180 -7.33 -0.72 -0.84
N TRP A 181 -7.49 0.40 -0.15
CA TRP A 181 -8.55 1.37 -0.41
C TRP A 181 -7.94 2.61 -1.05
N LEU A 182 -8.61 3.11 -2.08
CA LEU A 182 -8.26 4.31 -2.81
C LEU A 182 -9.44 5.28 -2.75
N ARG A 183 -9.22 6.50 -2.28
CA ARG A 183 -10.25 7.55 -2.23
C ARG A 183 -9.67 8.89 -2.67
N GLU A 184 -10.37 9.54 -3.58
CA GLU A 184 -10.18 10.97 -3.84
C GLU A 184 -11.01 11.75 -2.83
N VAL A 185 -10.43 12.78 -2.22
CA VAL A 185 -11.05 13.56 -1.15
C VAL A 185 -10.77 15.03 -1.40
N THR A 186 -11.79 15.87 -1.47
CA THR A 186 -11.61 17.32 -1.51
C THR A 186 -11.74 17.85 -0.09
N VAL A 187 -10.69 18.53 0.39
CA VAL A 187 -10.67 19.16 1.71
C VAL A 187 -11.00 20.64 1.53
N ALA A 188 -12.02 21.14 2.22
CA ALA A 188 -12.30 22.58 2.30
C ALA A 188 -12.05 23.12 3.72
N ASN A 189 -11.98 24.45 3.82
CA ASN A 189 -11.69 25.13 5.08
C ASN A 189 -12.71 24.81 6.17
N GLY A 190 -12.23 24.35 7.33
CA GLY A 190 -13.03 24.01 8.50
C GLY A 190 -13.89 22.75 8.34
N GLN A 191 -13.79 22.05 7.21
CA GLN A 191 -14.59 20.85 6.97
C GLN A 191 -13.89 19.59 7.50
N SER A 192 -14.71 18.66 7.97
CA SER A 192 -14.30 17.30 8.31
C SER A 192 -14.95 16.33 7.35
N GLU A 193 -14.15 15.66 6.54
CA GLU A 193 -14.59 14.57 5.67
C GLU A 193 -14.54 13.26 6.45
N ASN A 194 -15.61 12.47 6.41
CA ASN A 194 -15.68 11.18 7.10
C ASN A 194 -15.81 10.03 6.10
N LEU A 195 -14.88 9.07 6.18
CA LEU A 195 -14.78 7.95 5.24
C LEU A 195 -15.09 6.61 5.93
N GLU A 196 -15.93 5.80 5.31
CA GLU A 196 -16.18 4.41 5.70
C GLU A 196 -15.51 3.48 4.69
N LEU A 197 -14.48 2.74 5.13
CA LEU A 197 -13.67 1.86 4.30
C LEU A 197 -13.86 0.41 4.73
N THR A 198 -14.81 -0.28 4.08
CA THR A 198 -15.12 -1.67 4.41
C THR A 198 -14.32 -2.66 3.57
N ASP A 199 -14.14 -3.89 4.05
CA ASP A 199 -13.51 -4.99 3.30
C ASP A 199 -14.16 -5.22 1.92
N ARG A 200 -15.49 -5.07 1.82
CA ARG A 200 -16.23 -5.16 0.55
C ARG A 200 -16.02 -3.96 -0.35
N GLY A 201 -15.79 -2.79 0.24
CA GLY A 201 -15.49 -1.54 -0.46
C GLY A 201 -14.01 -1.37 -0.84
N ALA A 202 -13.19 -2.41 -0.67
CA ALA A 202 -11.79 -2.40 -1.06
C ALA A 202 -11.63 -2.13 -2.55
N TRP A 203 -10.72 -1.23 -2.89
CA TRP A 203 -10.44 -0.88 -4.28
C TRP A 203 -9.62 -1.97 -4.99
N PHE A 204 -8.72 -2.62 -4.25
CA PHE A 204 -7.95 -3.79 -4.70
C PHE A 204 -7.68 -4.75 -3.55
N SER A 205 -7.68 -6.05 -3.85
CA SER A 205 -7.24 -7.11 -2.94
C SER A 205 -6.33 -8.07 -3.69
N GLY A 206 -5.14 -8.33 -3.15
CA GLY A 206 -4.11 -9.13 -3.79
C GLY A 206 -3.19 -9.82 -2.79
N VAL A 207 -2.15 -10.46 -3.32
CA VAL A 207 -1.10 -11.09 -2.52
C VAL A 207 0.26 -10.53 -2.88
N VAL A 208 1.14 -10.43 -1.90
CA VAL A 208 2.57 -10.20 -2.07
C VAL A 208 3.27 -11.47 -1.61
N GLU A 209 3.84 -12.20 -2.56
CA GLU A 209 4.49 -13.48 -2.28
C GLU A 209 5.88 -13.28 -1.67
N GLU A 210 6.18 -14.03 -0.60
CA GLU A 210 7.52 -14.16 -0.03
C GLU A 210 8.15 -15.45 -0.56
N ARG A 211 9.31 -15.34 -1.22
CA ARG A 211 9.99 -16.47 -1.85
C ARG A 211 11.44 -16.53 -1.41
N ALA A 212 11.92 -17.73 -1.13
CA ALA A 212 13.33 -17.99 -0.84
C ALA A 212 14.02 -18.69 -2.02
N PRO A 213 15.31 -18.43 -2.25
CA PRO A 213 16.11 -19.21 -3.19
C PRO A 213 16.20 -20.66 -2.71
N ASP A 214 16.16 -21.62 -3.63
CA ASP A 214 16.51 -23.00 -3.29
C ASP A 214 17.96 -23.05 -2.82
N ALA A 215 18.17 -23.52 -1.59
CA ALA A 215 19.50 -23.87 -1.11
C ALA A 215 19.93 -25.15 -1.85
N GLY A 216 20.59 -24.98 -2.99
CA GLY A 216 21.23 -26.08 -3.71
C GLY A 216 22.17 -26.83 -2.77
N ARG A 217 21.92 -28.14 -2.61
CA ARG A 217 22.82 -29.08 -1.96
C ARG A 217 23.24 -30.14 -2.97
#